data_AF-R2QLA4-F1
#
_entry.id   AF-R2QLA4-F1
#
_cell.length_a   1.000
_cell.length_b   1.000
_cell.length_c   1.000
_cell.angle_alpha   90.00
_cell.angle_beta   90.00
_cell.angle_gamma   90.00
#
_symmetry.space_group_name_H-M   'P 1'
#
loop_
_entity.id
_entity.type
_entity.pdbx_description
1 polymer ?
#
loop_
_entity_poly.entity_id
_entity_poly.type
_entity_poly.pdbx_seq_one_letter_code
_entity_poly.pdbx_strand_id
1 'polypeptide(L)'
;MEIDICGVYLVEFKSVEKIQIKKLYIENKDLAKLSKEIKIPSQKRLPSFDSLGENIFSTSTRFRIEELEVDNYLFFLRDFYKQIINSDDDDNWLNSLDELFEEQKLFEPNVIIYRLIESNDNKEKECLYVSLFKNSMLMKDKTILFGKKKKKDKEMDVTEIGILEKRDVFILPEKDFICSIENFEGKIGLKVYRAIELDKLFSVTSLIDDYAEKKIRRFVCDIDEKKFKITNQHADVVFEDDLGNDRLMNVITEVISSDNINLKKTYASFSGRATKTIQKISLSRLEEVIEDLKEYVIDTQTDNLFTLDEIPRIDPIQKKMYVDERSVKIFAAMLNNEIIQKLLDGTIEIPYYQEI
;
A
#
# COMPACT_ATOMS: atom_id res chain seq x y z
N MET A 1 15.53 -22.25 -10.40
CA MET A 1 14.14 -21.88 -10.11
C MET A 1 13.37 -21.75 -11.42
N GLU A 2 12.63 -22.80 -11.72
CA GLU A 2 11.64 -22.85 -12.80
C GLU A 2 10.26 -22.52 -12.20
N ILE A 3 9.40 -21.88 -12.99
CA ILE A 3 8.09 -21.40 -12.54
C ILE A 3 7.04 -21.84 -13.55
N ASP A 4 6.08 -22.61 -13.07
CA ASP A 4 4.96 -23.10 -13.89
C ASP A 4 3.64 -22.56 -13.34
N ILE A 5 2.99 -21.68 -14.10
CA ILE A 5 1.65 -21.18 -13.75
C ILE A 5 0.63 -22.26 -14.11
N CYS A 6 -0.06 -22.78 -13.11
CA CYS A 6 -1.09 -23.80 -13.26
C CYS A 6 -2.49 -23.20 -13.44
N GLY A 7 -2.69 -21.95 -13.00
CA GLY A 7 -3.97 -21.28 -13.13
C GLY A 7 -3.92 -19.81 -12.74
N VAL A 8 -4.87 -19.05 -13.29
CA VAL A 8 -5.10 -17.66 -12.92
C VAL A 8 -6.56 -17.52 -12.47
N TYR A 9 -6.75 -16.91 -11.31
CA TYR A 9 -8.06 -16.75 -10.68
C TYR A 9 -8.33 -15.28 -10.45
N LEU A 10 -9.57 -14.88 -10.69
CA LEU A 10 -10.12 -13.62 -10.26
C LEU A 10 -10.90 -13.85 -8.98
N VAL A 11 -10.73 -12.97 -8.02
CA VAL A 11 -11.39 -13.10 -6.72
C VAL A 11 -12.04 -11.77 -6.35
N GLU A 12 -13.30 -11.84 -6.01
CA GLU A 12 -14.03 -10.79 -5.29
C GLU A 12 -13.93 -11.11 -3.80
N PHE A 13 -12.97 -10.48 -3.13
CA PHE A 13 -12.73 -10.62 -1.71
C PHE A 13 -13.42 -9.46 -0.96
N LYS A 14 -14.42 -9.77 -0.14
CA LYS A 14 -15.02 -8.83 0.81
C LYS A 14 -14.62 -9.14 2.25
N SER A 15 -14.62 -10.42 2.60
CA SER A 15 -14.11 -10.98 3.86
C SER A 15 -13.84 -12.47 3.65
N VAL A 16 -13.23 -13.13 4.63
CA VAL A 16 -12.95 -14.58 4.58
C VAL A 16 -14.20 -15.44 4.35
N GLU A 17 -15.35 -14.97 4.81
CA GLU A 17 -16.66 -15.63 4.67
C GLU A 17 -17.40 -15.24 3.38
N LYS A 18 -16.97 -14.16 2.72
CA LYS A 18 -17.61 -13.59 1.53
C LYS A 18 -16.57 -13.44 0.43
N ILE A 19 -16.25 -14.58 -0.18
CA ILE A 19 -15.32 -14.70 -1.30
C ILE A 19 -16.06 -15.31 -2.47
N GLN A 20 -15.97 -14.69 -3.64
CA GLN A 20 -16.30 -15.33 -4.91
C GLN A 20 -15.02 -15.53 -5.71
N ILE A 21 -14.83 -16.74 -6.23
CA ILE A 21 -13.62 -17.12 -6.97
C ILE A 21 -14.05 -17.58 -8.37
N LYS A 22 -13.42 -17.03 -9.41
CA LYS A 22 -13.60 -17.48 -10.79
C LYS A 22 -12.25 -17.75 -11.44
N LYS A 23 -12.08 -18.94 -12.01
CA LYS A 23 -10.89 -19.32 -12.77
C LYS A 23 -10.97 -18.81 -14.21
N LEU A 24 -9.87 -18.27 -14.72
CA LEU A 24 -9.75 -17.85 -16.11
C LEU A 24 -9.50 -19.05 -17.00
N TYR A 25 -10.25 -19.14 -18.11
CA TYR A 25 -9.99 -20.13 -19.15
C TYR A 25 -8.79 -19.69 -20.01
N ILE A 26 -7.61 -20.20 -19.68
CA ILE A 26 -6.36 -19.93 -20.40
C ILE A 26 -5.76 -21.26 -20.84
N GLU A 27 -5.44 -21.40 -22.12
CA GLU A 27 -4.81 -22.62 -22.62
C GLU A 27 -3.41 -22.82 -22.02
N ASN A 28 -3.02 -24.08 -21.79
CA ASN A 28 -1.71 -24.44 -21.23
C ASN A 28 -0.53 -23.80 -22.00
N LYS A 29 -0.63 -23.68 -23.32
CA LYS A 29 0.41 -23.06 -24.15
C LYS A 29 0.61 -21.57 -23.82
N ASP A 30 -0.46 -20.88 -23.42
CA ASP A 30 -0.44 -19.45 -23.10
C ASP A 30 -0.09 -19.22 -21.63
N LEU A 31 -0.49 -20.12 -20.73
CA LEU A 31 0.06 -20.17 -19.36
C LEU A 31 1.58 -20.35 -19.36
N ALA A 32 2.11 -21.25 -20.20
CA ALA A 32 3.55 -21.46 -20.33
C ALA A 32 4.30 -20.25 -20.91
N LYS A 33 3.65 -19.40 -21.71
CA LYS A 33 4.22 -18.12 -22.15
C LYS A 33 4.23 -17.13 -20.98
N LEU A 34 3.11 -17.00 -20.28
CA LEU A 34 2.96 -16.11 -19.14
C LEU A 34 3.98 -16.43 -18.02
N SER A 35 4.25 -17.72 -17.77
CA SER A 35 5.31 -18.18 -16.86
C SER A 35 6.68 -17.55 -17.14
N LYS A 36 6.99 -17.28 -18.42
CA LYS A 36 8.27 -16.69 -18.84
C LYS A 36 8.29 -15.17 -18.73
N GLU A 37 7.12 -14.55 -18.69
CA GLU A 37 6.95 -13.10 -18.65
C GLU A 37 6.87 -12.55 -17.22
N ILE A 38 6.32 -13.35 -16.29
CA ILE A 38 6.16 -12.91 -14.90
C ILE A 38 7.50 -12.65 -14.20
N LYS A 39 7.55 -11.55 -13.45
CA LYS A 39 8.72 -11.11 -12.67
C LYS A 39 8.43 -11.28 -11.20
N ILE A 40 8.85 -12.42 -10.66
CA ILE A 40 8.75 -12.70 -9.22
C ILE A 40 9.57 -11.66 -8.43
N PRO A 41 8.99 -11.04 -7.38
CA PRO A 41 9.71 -10.09 -6.56
C PRO A 41 10.91 -10.75 -5.89
N SER A 42 12.03 -10.02 -5.79
CA SER A 42 13.24 -10.55 -5.16
C SER A 42 12.97 -11.03 -3.74
N GLN A 43 13.12 -12.34 -3.51
CA GLN A 43 12.93 -12.96 -2.20
C GLN A 43 14.20 -12.85 -1.32
N LYS A 44 15.30 -12.31 -1.85
CA LYS A 44 16.56 -12.16 -1.13
C LYS A 44 16.40 -11.16 0.03
N ARG A 45 16.88 -11.54 1.21
CA ARG A 45 16.91 -10.70 2.43
C ARG A 45 15.54 -10.22 2.90
N LEU A 46 14.48 -11.00 2.68
CA LEU A 46 13.20 -10.76 3.36
C LEU A 46 13.40 -11.01 4.87
N PRO A 47 13.19 -9.99 5.71
CA PRO A 47 13.35 -10.17 7.15
C PRO A 47 12.18 -11.01 7.70
N SER A 48 12.45 -11.81 8.73
CA SER A 48 11.41 -12.61 9.41
C SER A 48 10.43 -11.69 10.12
N PHE A 49 9.14 -11.96 10.03
CA PHE A 49 8.10 -11.16 10.65
C PHE A 49 8.26 -11.09 12.17
N ASP A 50 8.57 -12.22 12.81
CA ASP A 50 8.76 -12.28 14.27
C ASP A 50 9.93 -11.40 14.73
N SER A 51 10.99 -11.30 13.91
CA SER A 51 12.09 -10.38 14.18
C SER A 51 11.77 -8.91 13.85
N LEU A 52 10.62 -8.63 13.21
CA LEU A 52 10.08 -7.28 13.03
C LEU A 52 9.12 -6.89 14.14
N GLY A 53 8.38 -7.84 14.72
CA GLY A 53 7.46 -7.60 15.83
C GLY A 53 8.14 -6.87 16.98
N GLU A 54 9.33 -7.34 17.35
CA GLU A 54 10.09 -6.82 18.49
C GLU A 54 11.02 -5.65 18.15
N ASN A 55 11.26 -5.38 16.86
CA ASN A 55 12.25 -4.42 16.44
C ASN A 55 11.59 -3.12 15.93
N ILE A 56 11.61 -2.08 16.76
CA ILE A 56 11.17 -0.73 16.41
C ILE A 56 11.88 -0.14 15.17
N PHE A 57 13.07 -0.66 14.83
CA PHE A 57 13.82 -0.26 13.63
C PHE A 57 13.37 -0.98 12.37
N SER A 58 12.64 -2.09 12.51
CA SER A 58 12.08 -2.78 11.37
C SER A 58 10.89 -2.01 10.82
N THR A 59 11.22 -1.18 9.84
CA THR A 59 10.26 -0.43 9.05
C THR A 59 10.16 -0.96 7.62
N SER A 60 10.68 -2.17 7.41
CA SER A 60 10.60 -2.85 6.13
C SER A 60 9.14 -3.13 5.83
N THR A 61 8.64 -2.60 4.71
CA THR A 61 7.30 -2.91 4.18
C THR A 61 7.24 -4.29 3.51
N ARG A 62 8.29 -5.11 3.73
CA ARG A 62 8.51 -6.43 3.16
C ARG A 62 8.96 -7.36 4.27
N PHE A 63 8.39 -8.55 4.34
CA PHE A 63 8.70 -9.54 5.37
C PHE A 63 8.32 -10.95 4.94
N ARG A 64 8.75 -11.93 5.71
CA ARG A 64 8.33 -13.33 5.56
C ARG A 64 7.84 -13.89 6.89
N ILE A 65 6.82 -14.72 6.84
CA ILE A 65 6.36 -15.58 7.92
C ILE A 65 6.60 -17.01 7.42
N GLU A 66 7.41 -17.78 8.16
CA GLU A 66 7.73 -19.15 7.75
C GLU A 66 6.49 -20.06 7.87
N GLU A 67 5.69 -19.87 8.91
CA GLU A 67 4.47 -20.63 9.16
C GLU A 67 3.37 -19.72 9.73
N LEU A 68 2.21 -19.72 9.08
CA LEU A 68 1.03 -18.97 9.53
C LEU A 68 0.37 -19.72 10.69
N GLU A 69 0.75 -19.36 11.91
CA GLU A 69 0.17 -19.86 13.17
C GLU A 69 -1.08 -19.08 13.58
N VAL A 70 -1.93 -19.69 14.42
CA VAL A 70 -3.30 -19.23 14.74
C VAL A 70 -3.32 -17.90 15.50
N ASP A 71 -2.25 -17.60 16.23
CA ASP A 71 -2.05 -16.37 16.99
C ASP A 71 -1.63 -15.18 16.12
N ASN A 72 -1.22 -15.41 14.88
CA ASN A 72 -0.88 -14.34 13.95
C ASN A 72 -2.14 -13.71 13.33
N TYR A 73 -2.28 -12.39 13.34
CA TYR A 73 -3.43 -11.71 12.74
C TYR A 73 -3.53 -11.90 11.20
N LEU A 74 -2.48 -12.40 10.54
CA LEU A 74 -2.48 -12.79 9.13
C LEU A 74 -2.86 -14.27 8.91
N PHE A 75 -3.19 -15.01 9.97
CA PHE A 75 -3.55 -16.43 9.90
C PHE A 75 -4.67 -16.71 8.89
N PHE A 76 -5.63 -15.80 8.73
CA PHE A 76 -6.72 -15.94 7.78
C PHE A 76 -6.26 -16.18 6.33
N LEU A 77 -5.03 -15.75 5.97
CA LEU A 77 -4.45 -16.02 4.65
C LEU A 77 -4.21 -17.51 4.41
N ARG A 78 -4.08 -18.30 5.47
CA ARG A 78 -4.04 -19.77 5.39
C ARG A 78 -5.37 -20.34 4.93
N ASP A 79 -6.48 -19.81 5.43
CA ASP A 79 -7.81 -20.24 5.02
C ASP A 79 -8.15 -19.72 3.62
N PHE A 80 -7.75 -18.48 3.30
CA PHE A 80 -7.80 -17.94 1.94
C PHE A 80 -7.07 -18.86 0.96
N TYR A 81 -5.85 -19.31 1.29
CA TYR A 81 -5.10 -20.26 0.48
C TYR A 81 -5.90 -21.53 0.19
N LYS A 82 -6.45 -22.17 1.23
CA LYS A 82 -7.24 -23.40 1.08
C LYS A 82 -8.47 -23.20 0.21
N GLN A 83 -9.17 -22.07 0.35
CA GLN A 83 -10.33 -21.75 -0.49
C GLN A 83 -9.96 -21.65 -1.97
N ILE A 84 -8.83 -21.02 -2.31
CA ILE A 84 -8.35 -20.96 -3.69
C ILE A 84 -8.00 -22.36 -4.22
N ILE A 85 -7.29 -23.17 -3.44
CA ILE A 85 -6.92 -24.53 -3.87
C ILE A 85 -8.16 -25.40 -4.10
N ASN A 86 -9.13 -25.35 -3.18
CA ASN A 86 -10.37 -26.13 -3.31
C ASN A 86 -11.25 -25.65 -4.48
N SER A 87 -11.21 -24.36 -4.82
CA SER A 87 -12.01 -23.82 -5.94
C SER A 87 -11.65 -24.39 -7.30
N ASP A 88 -10.49 -25.03 -7.42
CA ASP A 88 -10.05 -25.68 -8.65
C ASP A 88 -10.90 -26.91 -9.00
N ASP A 89 -11.54 -27.52 -8.00
CA ASP A 89 -12.39 -28.71 -8.14
C ASP A 89 -13.87 -28.36 -8.44
N ASP A 90 -14.27 -27.10 -8.28
CA ASP A 90 -15.67 -26.68 -8.29
C ASP A 90 -16.19 -26.18 -9.66
N ASP A 91 -15.41 -26.31 -10.75
CA ASP A 91 -15.76 -25.82 -12.11
C ASP A 91 -16.25 -24.35 -12.15
N ASN A 92 -15.75 -23.52 -11.23
CA ASN A 92 -16.11 -22.11 -11.12
C ASN A 92 -15.33 -21.26 -12.13
N TRP A 93 -15.68 -21.38 -13.41
CA TRP A 93 -15.04 -20.63 -14.50
C TRP A 93 -15.65 -19.24 -14.69
N LEU A 94 -14.83 -18.29 -15.14
CA LEU A 94 -15.34 -17.05 -15.71
C LEU A 94 -15.91 -17.36 -17.10
N ASN A 95 -17.23 -17.24 -17.29
CA ASN A 95 -17.86 -17.66 -18.56
C ASN A 95 -17.56 -16.70 -19.71
N SER A 96 -17.47 -15.40 -19.44
CA SER A 96 -17.08 -14.38 -20.41
C SER A 96 -16.31 -13.24 -19.75
N LEU A 97 -15.41 -12.60 -20.51
CA LEU A 97 -14.78 -11.34 -20.09
C LEU A 97 -15.82 -10.21 -19.94
N ASP A 98 -16.95 -10.29 -20.63
CA ASP A 98 -18.04 -9.30 -20.55
C ASP A 98 -18.55 -9.14 -19.11
N GLU A 99 -18.50 -10.20 -18.29
CA GLU A 99 -18.90 -10.18 -16.88
C GLU A 99 -18.09 -9.19 -16.02
N LEU A 100 -16.91 -8.78 -16.49
CA LEU A 100 -16.02 -7.86 -15.78
C LEU A 100 -16.32 -6.39 -16.09
N PHE A 101 -17.15 -6.10 -17.11
CA PHE A 101 -17.41 -4.74 -17.58
C PHE A 101 -18.69 -4.14 -16.95
N GLU A 102 -18.63 -2.83 -16.67
CA GLU A 102 -19.57 -2.09 -15.81
C GLU A 102 -21.07 -2.20 -16.13
N GLU A 103 -21.44 -2.55 -17.36
CA GLU A 103 -22.84 -2.70 -17.76
C GLU A 103 -23.45 -4.06 -17.34
N GLN A 104 -22.62 -5.02 -16.90
CA GLN A 104 -23.03 -6.41 -16.60
C GLN A 104 -22.48 -6.95 -15.26
N LYS A 105 -21.92 -6.12 -14.38
CA LYS A 105 -21.17 -6.57 -13.18
C LYS A 105 -22.03 -7.33 -12.17
N LEU A 106 -22.07 -8.66 -12.31
CA LEU A 106 -22.50 -9.59 -11.26
C LEU A 106 -21.33 -10.06 -10.37
N PHE A 107 -20.09 -9.77 -10.81
CA PHE A 107 -18.85 -10.17 -10.15
C PHE A 107 -17.85 -9.01 -10.26
N GLU A 108 -17.35 -8.55 -9.12
CA GLU A 108 -16.46 -7.39 -9.02
C GLU A 108 -15.11 -7.80 -8.42
N PRO A 109 -14.21 -8.41 -9.23
CA PRO A 109 -12.95 -8.86 -8.69
C PRO A 109 -12.09 -7.66 -8.26
N ASN A 110 -11.51 -7.79 -7.06
CA ASN A 110 -10.51 -6.86 -6.53
C ASN A 110 -9.13 -7.52 -6.39
N VAL A 111 -9.04 -8.85 -6.57
CA VAL A 111 -7.80 -9.61 -6.46
C VAL A 111 -7.59 -10.51 -7.68
N ILE A 112 -6.33 -10.63 -8.11
CA ILE A 112 -5.87 -11.58 -9.13
C ILE A 112 -4.89 -12.52 -8.44
N ILE A 113 -5.11 -13.84 -8.59
CA ILE A 113 -4.27 -14.89 -8.02
C ILE A 113 -3.63 -15.69 -9.15
N TYR A 114 -2.32 -15.87 -9.06
CA TYR A 114 -1.58 -16.82 -9.87
C TYR A 114 -1.24 -18.02 -9.01
N ARG A 115 -1.78 -19.18 -9.36
CA ARG A 115 -1.35 -20.45 -8.78
C ARG A 115 -0.17 -20.96 -9.60
N LEU A 116 0.94 -21.19 -8.93
CA LEU A 116 2.16 -21.64 -9.59
C LEU A 116 2.90 -22.69 -8.77
N ILE A 117 3.70 -23.48 -9.47
CA ILE A 117 4.67 -24.41 -8.89
C ILE A 117 6.06 -23.80 -9.10
N GLU A 118 6.79 -23.59 -8.00
CA GLU A 118 8.21 -23.25 -8.03
C GLU A 118 9.05 -24.51 -7.83
N SER A 119 9.93 -24.80 -8.80
CA SER A 119 10.81 -25.96 -8.77
C SER A 119 12.27 -25.53 -8.64
N ASN A 120 12.94 -26.02 -7.59
CA ASN A 120 14.38 -25.82 -7.39
C ASN A 120 15.02 -27.06 -6.73
N ASP A 121 16.07 -27.61 -7.35
CA ASP A 121 16.85 -28.74 -6.81
C ASP A 121 15.99 -29.93 -6.32
N ASN A 122 15.03 -30.38 -7.15
CA ASN A 122 14.06 -31.44 -6.87
C ASN A 122 13.08 -31.17 -5.71
N LYS A 123 12.98 -29.92 -5.26
CA LYS A 123 11.94 -29.47 -4.34
C LYS A 123 10.91 -28.66 -5.11
N GLU A 124 9.67 -29.09 -5.01
CA GLU A 124 8.52 -28.38 -5.56
C GLU A 124 7.78 -27.67 -4.44
N LYS A 125 7.24 -26.51 -4.79
CA LYS A 125 6.50 -25.67 -3.86
C LYS A 125 5.29 -25.07 -4.57
N GLU A 126 4.13 -25.24 -3.97
CA GLU A 126 2.91 -24.60 -4.46
C GLU A 126 2.83 -23.19 -3.88
N CYS A 127 2.65 -22.20 -4.75
CA CYS A 127 2.57 -20.79 -4.39
C CYS A 127 1.33 -20.14 -5.00
N LEU A 128 0.69 -19.27 -4.22
CA LEU A 128 -0.30 -18.32 -4.70
C LEU A 128 0.32 -16.93 -4.69
N TYR A 129 0.51 -16.36 -5.87
CA TYR A 129 0.98 -14.98 -6.02
C TYR A 129 -0.20 -14.03 -6.19
N VAL A 130 -0.26 -13.02 -5.32
CA VAL A 130 -1.43 -12.13 -5.18
C VAL A 130 -1.13 -10.77 -5.81
N SER A 131 -2.03 -10.29 -6.65
CA SER A 131 -2.00 -8.96 -7.27
C SER A 131 -3.35 -8.24 -7.13
N LEU A 132 -3.32 -6.91 -7.15
CA LEU A 132 -4.52 -6.08 -7.15
C LEU A 132 -5.17 -6.08 -8.54
N PHE A 133 -6.47 -6.32 -8.62
CA PHE A 133 -7.24 -6.06 -9.83
C PHE A 133 -7.44 -4.55 -10.00
N LYS A 134 -7.21 -4.03 -11.20
CA LYS A 134 -7.42 -2.61 -11.51
C LYS A 134 -8.30 -2.48 -12.72
N ASN A 135 -9.26 -1.56 -12.70
CA ASN A 135 -10.11 -1.27 -13.86
C ASN A 135 -9.29 -0.88 -15.11
N SER A 136 -8.08 -0.31 -14.93
CA SER A 136 -7.16 -0.02 -16.03
C SER A 136 -6.65 -1.26 -16.79
N MET A 137 -6.83 -2.46 -16.23
CA MET A 137 -6.51 -3.74 -16.88
C MET A 137 -7.60 -4.18 -17.86
N LEU A 138 -8.81 -3.64 -17.73
CA LEU A 138 -9.92 -3.86 -18.64
C LEU A 138 -9.87 -2.82 -19.75
N MET A 139 -9.63 -3.27 -20.98
CA MET A 139 -9.68 -2.41 -22.15
C MET A 139 -10.91 -2.79 -22.98
N LYS A 140 -11.97 -1.97 -22.88
CA LYS A 140 -13.01 -1.95 -23.91
C LYS A 140 -12.35 -1.37 -25.16
N ASP A 141 -12.47 -2.04 -26.30
CA ASP A 141 -11.99 -1.48 -27.56
C ASP A 141 -12.71 -0.16 -27.86
N LYS A 142 -12.03 0.94 -27.53
CA LYS A 142 -12.43 2.31 -27.90
C LYS A 142 -11.43 2.89 -28.89
N THR A 143 -10.97 2.13 -29.89
CA THR A 143 -10.40 2.62 -31.18
C THR A 143 -9.34 3.74 -31.18
N ILE A 144 -8.88 4.29 -30.05
CA ILE A 144 -8.09 5.52 -30.04
C ILE A 144 -7.15 5.55 -28.83
N LEU A 145 -5.87 5.79 -29.17
CA LEU A 145 -4.84 6.58 -28.45
C LEU A 145 -3.53 5.83 -28.11
N PHE A 146 -2.62 5.88 -29.12
CA PHE A 146 -1.13 5.91 -29.06
C PHE A 146 -0.38 4.67 -28.51
N GLY A 147 0.66 4.10 -29.14
CA GLY A 147 1.49 4.47 -30.29
C GLY A 147 2.56 3.36 -30.48
N LYS A 148 3.00 3.07 -31.71
CA LYS A 148 4.17 3.73 -32.34
C LYS A 148 3.93 3.89 -33.84
N LYS A 149 3.70 5.13 -34.29
CA LYS A 149 3.99 5.55 -35.66
C LYS A 149 5.36 6.23 -35.66
N LYS A 150 6.39 5.53 -36.14
CA LYS A 150 7.59 6.19 -36.71
C LYS A 150 7.40 6.28 -38.22
N LYS A 151 7.78 7.44 -38.77
CA LYS A 151 7.55 7.88 -40.16
C LYS A 151 8.09 6.92 -41.22
N LYS A 152 7.24 6.75 -42.26
CA LYS A 152 7.48 6.57 -43.71
C LYS A 152 8.88 6.13 -44.16
N ASP A 153 8.94 4.94 -44.76
CA ASP A 153 9.70 4.73 -45.99
C ASP A 153 8.74 4.34 -47.13
N LYS A 154 9.02 4.89 -48.31
CA LYS A 154 8.18 4.89 -49.51
C LYS A 154 8.40 3.65 -50.37
N GLU A 155 8.38 2.45 -49.81
CA GLU A 155 8.47 1.22 -50.60
C GLU A 155 7.58 0.17 -49.95
N MET A 156 6.81 -0.54 -50.79
CA MET A 156 5.82 -1.59 -50.47
C MET A 156 4.37 -1.10 -50.30
N ASP A 157 3.59 -1.36 -51.36
CA ASP A 157 2.14 -1.46 -51.37
C ASP A 157 1.64 -2.39 -50.25
N VAL A 158 1.16 -1.80 -49.15
CA VAL A 158 0.34 -2.50 -48.17
C VAL A 158 -0.95 -1.70 -47.99
N THR A 159 -2.00 -2.20 -48.63
CA THR A 159 -3.40 -1.84 -48.42
C THR A 159 -3.90 -2.43 -47.10
N GLU A 160 -4.76 -1.66 -46.45
CA GLU A 160 -5.63 -1.99 -45.31
C GLU A 160 -5.04 -2.02 -43.89
N ILE A 161 -5.59 -1.12 -43.07
CA ILE A 161 -5.67 -1.25 -41.63
C ILE A 161 -6.64 -2.39 -41.35
N GLY A 162 -6.16 -3.51 -40.82
CA GLY A 162 -7.03 -4.51 -40.23
C GLY A 162 -7.76 -3.88 -39.05
N ILE A 163 -9.08 -3.71 -39.16
CA ILE A 163 -9.95 -3.49 -38.02
C ILE A 163 -9.86 -4.79 -37.21
N LEU A 164 -9.18 -4.77 -36.07
CA LEU A 164 -9.36 -5.82 -35.07
C LEU A 164 -10.81 -5.70 -34.60
N GLU A 165 -11.59 -6.75 -34.80
CA GLU A 165 -12.97 -6.82 -34.31
C GLU A 165 -13.02 -6.52 -32.80
N LYS A 166 -14.09 -5.84 -32.37
CA LYS A 166 -14.44 -5.56 -30.98
C LYS A 166 -14.11 -6.74 -30.07
N ARG A 167 -13.00 -6.67 -29.34
CA ARG A 167 -12.68 -7.66 -28.30
C ARG A 167 -12.36 -6.89 -27.05
N ASP A 168 -13.13 -7.17 -26.01
CA ASP A 168 -12.78 -6.80 -24.66
C ASP A 168 -11.48 -7.51 -24.29
N VAL A 169 -10.47 -6.73 -23.90
CA VAL A 169 -9.15 -7.24 -23.55
C VAL A 169 -8.94 -7.11 -22.06
N PHE A 170 -8.43 -8.17 -21.44
CA PHE A 170 -7.98 -8.16 -20.06
C PHE A 170 -6.46 -8.37 -20.00
N ILE A 171 -5.75 -7.38 -19.44
CA ILE A 171 -4.29 -7.42 -19.32
C ILE A 171 -3.90 -7.94 -17.93
N LEU A 172 -3.23 -9.08 -17.90
CA LEU A 172 -2.75 -9.71 -16.68
C LEU A 172 -1.48 -9.03 -16.14
N PRO A 173 -1.36 -8.83 -14.81
CA PRO A 173 -0.17 -8.21 -14.23
C PRO A 173 1.03 -9.14 -14.26
N GLU A 174 2.09 -8.76 -14.98
CA GLU A 174 3.35 -9.51 -15.05
C GLU A 174 4.29 -9.28 -13.85
N LYS A 175 4.04 -8.26 -13.04
CA LYS A 175 4.94 -7.80 -11.97
C LYS A 175 4.16 -7.15 -10.83
N ASP A 176 4.90 -6.71 -9.82
CA ASP A 176 4.39 -5.89 -8.72
C ASP A 176 3.41 -6.62 -7.78
N PHE A 177 3.59 -7.94 -7.65
CA PHE A 177 2.88 -8.79 -6.70
C PHE A 177 2.97 -8.25 -5.26
N ILE A 178 1.87 -8.37 -4.53
CA ILE A 178 1.69 -7.86 -3.17
C ILE A 178 2.27 -8.84 -2.14
N CYS A 179 1.92 -10.11 -2.29
CA CYS A 179 2.42 -11.20 -1.46
C CYS A 179 2.45 -12.53 -2.24
N SER A 180 3.16 -13.51 -1.69
CA SER A 180 3.01 -14.92 -2.03
C SER A 180 2.61 -15.72 -0.78
N ILE A 181 1.62 -16.59 -0.93
CA ILE A 181 1.26 -17.60 0.10
C ILE A 181 1.75 -18.94 -0.40
N GLU A 182 2.39 -19.69 0.46
CA GLU A 182 3.39 -20.66 0.05
C GLU A 182 3.26 -21.94 0.85
N ASN A 183 2.93 -23.06 0.19
CA ASN A 183 2.87 -24.37 0.83
C ASN A 183 4.12 -25.20 0.50
N PHE A 184 4.90 -25.53 1.52
CA PHE A 184 6.05 -26.41 1.41
C PHE A 184 5.94 -27.52 2.45
N GLU A 185 5.84 -28.77 1.99
CA GLU A 185 5.71 -29.95 2.87
C GLU A 185 4.55 -29.85 3.89
N GLY A 186 3.44 -29.22 3.51
CA GLY A 186 2.25 -29.04 4.35
C GLY A 186 2.29 -27.80 5.26
N LYS A 187 3.41 -27.07 5.29
CA LYS A 187 3.55 -25.81 6.02
C LYS A 187 3.20 -24.64 5.11
N ILE A 188 2.23 -23.84 5.55
CA ILE A 188 1.78 -22.66 4.80
C ILE A 188 2.45 -21.41 5.39
N GLY A 189 3.34 -20.81 4.63
CA GLY A 189 4.02 -19.55 4.93
C GLY A 189 3.52 -18.39 4.09
N LEU A 190 4.01 -17.18 4.40
CA LEU A 190 3.66 -15.94 3.73
C LEU A 190 4.92 -15.13 3.43
N LYS A 191 5.04 -14.59 2.21
CA LYS A 191 5.99 -13.52 1.90
C LYS A 191 5.22 -12.28 1.50
N VAL A 192 5.41 -11.19 2.23
CA VAL A 192 4.81 -9.90 1.92
C VAL A 192 5.85 -9.02 1.25
N TYR A 193 5.52 -8.49 0.07
CA TYR A 193 6.36 -7.58 -0.69
C TYR A 193 5.87 -6.14 -0.63
N ARG A 194 4.58 -5.93 -0.31
CA ARG A 194 3.94 -4.62 -0.23
C ARG A 194 2.91 -4.59 0.91
N ALA A 195 3.37 -4.43 2.15
CA ALA A 195 2.50 -4.47 3.33
C ALA A 195 1.30 -3.49 3.29
N ILE A 196 1.50 -2.27 2.80
CA ILE A 196 0.41 -1.26 2.70
C ILE A 196 -0.64 -1.67 1.65
N GLU A 197 -0.24 -2.33 0.57
CA GLU A 197 -1.19 -2.82 -0.44
C GLU A 197 -1.90 -4.10 0.04
N LEU A 198 -1.24 -4.92 0.88
CA LEU A 198 -1.86 -6.06 1.54
C LEU A 198 -3.02 -5.61 2.44
N ASP A 199 -2.80 -4.58 3.25
CA ASP A 199 -3.86 -3.96 4.05
C ASP A 199 -5.01 -3.45 3.18
N LYS A 200 -4.74 -2.74 2.09
CA LYS A 200 -5.81 -2.27 1.19
C LYS A 200 -6.66 -3.41 0.61
N LEU A 201 -6.05 -4.56 0.38
CA LEU A 201 -6.69 -5.69 -0.27
C LEU A 201 -7.49 -6.56 0.71
N PHE A 202 -6.98 -6.72 1.94
CA PHE A 202 -7.57 -7.62 2.95
C PHE A 202 -8.08 -6.92 4.21
N SER A 203 -7.97 -5.59 4.30
CA SER A 203 -8.36 -4.77 5.46
C SER A 203 -7.70 -5.20 6.77
N VAL A 204 -6.37 -5.41 6.75
CA VAL A 204 -5.60 -5.86 7.91
C VAL A 204 -5.13 -4.65 8.73
N THR A 205 -6.05 -4.01 9.43
CA THR A 205 -5.78 -2.78 10.20
C THR A 205 -4.65 -2.95 11.21
N SER A 206 -4.55 -4.11 11.88
CA SER A 206 -3.48 -4.41 12.84
C SER A 206 -2.07 -4.29 12.23
N LEU A 207 -1.92 -4.58 10.94
CA LEU A 207 -0.66 -4.38 10.24
C LEU A 207 -0.31 -2.89 10.13
N ILE A 208 -1.29 -2.05 9.83
CA ILE A 208 -1.11 -0.59 9.76
C ILE A 208 -0.79 -0.02 11.13
N ASP A 209 -1.47 -0.50 12.18
CA ASP A 209 -1.24 -0.08 13.57
C ASP A 209 0.21 -0.38 14.00
N ASP A 210 0.69 -1.61 13.76
CA ASP A 210 2.08 -2.03 14.03
C ASP A 210 3.10 -1.12 13.34
N TYR A 211 2.86 -0.80 12.06
CA TYR A 211 3.75 0.10 11.33
C TYR A 211 3.67 1.52 11.86
N ALA A 212 2.48 2.05 12.12
CA ALA A 212 2.30 3.40 12.66
C ALA A 212 3.05 3.56 13.98
N GLU A 213 2.89 2.62 14.91
CA GLU A 213 3.60 2.61 16.19
C GLU A 213 5.12 2.64 16.00
N LYS A 214 5.67 1.69 15.21
CA LYS A 214 7.11 1.61 14.97
C LYS A 214 7.66 2.89 14.35
N LYS A 215 6.88 3.55 13.49
CA LYS A 215 7.26 4.81 12.84
C LYS A 215 7.24 5.99 13.81
N ILE A 216 6.25 6.07 14.69
CA ILE A 216 6.17 7.07 15.76
C ILE A 216 7.39 6.92 16.68
N ARG A 217 7.67 5.70 17.16
CA ARG A 217 8.84 5.42 18.02
C ARG A 217 10.18 5.79 17.38
N ARG A 218 10.30 5.74 16.05
CA ARG A 218 11.52 6.16 15.35
C ARG A 218 11.79 7.67 15.42
N PHE A 219 10.80 8.52 15.68
CA PHE A 219 11.05 9.95 15.87
C PHE A 219 11.78 10.25 17.17
N VAL A 220 11.64 9.42 18.20
CA VAL A 220 12.26 9.61 19.52
C VAL A 220 13.30 8.54 19.84
N CYS A 221 13.88 7.92 18.82
CA CYS A 221 14.92 6.92 19.04
C CYS A 221 16.24 7.56 19.51
N ASP A 222 16.87 6.95 20.51
CA ASP A 222 18.19 7.33 21.05
C ASP A 222 19.35 7.17 20.04
N ILE A 223 19.17 6.35 19.01
CA ILE A 223 20.17 6.15 17.96
C ILE A 223 19.95 7.20 16.86
N ASP A 224 20.70 8.30 16.93
CA ASP A 224 20.53 9.47 16.06
C ASP A 224 20.52 9.14 14.56
N GLU A 225 21.39 8.23 14.11
CA GLU A 225 21.47 7.78 12.71
C GLU A 225 20.20 7.06 12.21
N LYS A 226 19.41 6.51 13.14
CA LYS A 226 18.17 5.78 12.84
C LYS A 226 16.93 6.60 13.16
N LYS A 227 17.09 7.72 13.86
CA LYS A 227 16.02 8.64 14.25
C LYS A 227 15.44 9.31 13.02
N PHE A 228 14.12 9.44 12.98
CA PHE A 228 13.50 10.30 11.98
C PHE A 228 13.65 11.75 12.39
N LYS A 229 14.25 12.53 11.48
CA LYS A 229 14.34 13.98 11.57
C LYS A 229 13.46 14.60 10.48
N ILE A 230 13.06 15.84 10.65
CA ILE A 230 12.27 16.61 9.68
C ILE A 230 13.08 17.80 9.17
N THR A 231 12.66 18.41 8.07
CA THR A 231 13.34 19.54 7.39
C THR A 231 14.71 19.20 6.82
N ASN A 232 15.22 20.07 5.94
CA ASN A 232 16.57 19.97 5.41
C ASN A 232 17.66 20.31 6.46
N GLN A 233 17.25 20.89 7.59
CA GLN A 233 18.12 21.21 8.73
C GLN A 233 18.11 20.13 9.82
N HIS A 234 17.45 19.00 9.56
CA HIS A 234 17.41 17.84 10.45
C HIS A 234 16.92 18.17 11.87
N ALA A 235 15.76 18.83 11.95
CA ALA A 235 15.09 19.09 13.21
C ALA A 235 14.52 17.81 13.81
N ASP A 236 14.59 17.73 15.13
CA ASP A 236 14.07 16.62 15.92
C ASP A 236 12.58 16.80 16.18
N VAL A 237 11.87 15.68 16.30
CA VAL A 237 10.49 15.65 16.80
C VAL A 237 10.52 15.05 18.20
N VAL A 238 9.84 15.71 19.13
CA VAL A 238 9.74 15.32 20.53
C VAL A 238 8.25 15.20 20.87
N PHE A 239 7.88 14.13 21.56
CA PHE A 239 6.50 13.92 21.99
C PHE A 239 6.32 14.41 23.42
N GLU A 240 6.11 15.71 23.59
CA GLU A 240 6.02 16.38 24.90
C GLU A 240 4.92 17.45 24.90
N ASP A 241 4.21 17.56 26.03
CA ASP A 241 3.22 18.62 26.25
C ASP A 241 3.87 19.98 26.61
N ASP A 242 3.04 20.99 26.84
CA ASP A 242 3.49 22.34 27.22
C ASP A 242 4.31 22.41 28.51
N LEU A 243 4.17 21.42 29.38
CA LEU A 243 4.88 21.32 30.65
C LEU A 243 6.15 20.45 30.55
N GLY A 244 6.42 19.87 29.37
CA GLY A 244 7.57 19.00 29.14
C GLY A 244 7.36 17.56 29.61
N ASN A 245 6.12 17.11 29.83
CA ASN A 245 5.84 15.71 30.14
C ASN A 245 5.86 14.86 28.87
N ASP A 246 6.46 13.66 28.94
CA ASP A 246 6.46 12.68 27.84
C ASP A 246 5.02 12.26 27.47
N ARG A 247 4.68 12.40 26.19
CA ARG A 247 3.40 12.06 25.57
C ARG A 247 3.50 10.97 24.52
N LEU A 248 4.64 10.29 24.39
CA LEU A 248 4.83 9.25 23.37
C LEU A 248 3.70 8.20 23.36
N MET A 249 3.36 7.65 24.53
CA MET A 249 2.31 6.62 24.60
C MET A 249 0.92 7.19 24.31
N ASN A 250 0.65 8.44 24.71
CA ASN A 250 -0.60 9.12 24.38
C ASN A 250 -0.73 9.33 22.88
N VAL A 251 0.34 9.78 22.21
CA VAL A 251 0.40 9.94 20.75
C VAL A 251 0.21 8.61 20.03
N ILE A 252 0.89 7.55 20.47
CA ILE A 252 0.71 6.20 19.90
C ILE A 252 -0.75 5.76 20.03
N THR A 253 -1.33 5.92 21.23
CA THR A 253 -2.71 5.52 21.51
C THR A 253 -3.68 6.27 20.60
N GLU A 254 -3.58 7.60 20.54
CA GLU A 254 -4.46 8.45 19.74
C GLU A 254 -4.41 8.08 18.24
N VAL A 255 -3.22 7.82 17.70
CA VAL A 255 -3.09 7.42 16.29
C VAL A 255 -3.70 6.04 16.04
N ILE A 256 -3.43 5.05 16.90
CA ILE A 256 -3.90 3.67 16.72
C ILE A 256 -5.41 3.56 16.99
N SER A 257 -5.95 4.30 17.96
CA SER A 257 -7.39 4.27 18.27
C SER A 257 -8.23 5.13 17.33
N SER A 258 -7.63 5.97 16.48
CA SER A 258 -8.35 6.83 15.55
C SER A 258 -9.23 6.02 14.59
N ASP A 259 -10.47 6.46 14.37
CA ASP A 259 -11.34 5.88 13.33
C ASP A 259 -10.89 6.27 11.92
N ASN A 260 -10.02 7.28 11.78
CA ASN A 260 -9.53 7.74 10.49
C ASN A 260 -8.37 6.88 9.98
N ILE A 261 -8.67 5.91 9.11
CA ILE A 261 -7.64 5.02 8.53
C ILE A 261 -6.55 5.76 7.75
N ASN A 262 -6.85 6.90 7.15
CA ASN A 262 -5.87 7.70 6.41
C ASN A 262 -4.83 8.30 7.36
N LEU A 263 -5.24 8.70 8.57
CA LEU A 263 -4.31 9.15 9.62
C LEU A 263 -3.28 8.05 9.93
N LYS A 264 -3.76 6.83 10.21
CA LYS A 264 -2.87 5.69 10.52
C LYS A 264 -1.93 5.38 9.36
N LYS A 265 -2.45 5.38 8.13
CA LYS A 265 -1.67 5.14 6.91
C LYS A 265 -0.59 6.20 6.67
N THR A 266 -0.84 7.45 7.02
CA THR A 266 0.14 8.53 6.92
C THR A 266 1.34 8.25 7.83
N TYR A 267 1.12 7.88 9.10
CA TYR A 267 2.20 7.48 10.00
C TYR A 267 2.90 6.20 9.55
N ALA A 268 2.14 5.14 9.23
CA ALA A 268 2.67 3.85 8.81
C ALA A 268 3.56 3.93 7.56
N SER A 269 3.22 4.84 6.62
CA SER A 269 3.93 4.99 5.34
C SER A 269 5.11 5.99 5.39
N PHE A 270 5.26 6.75 6.48
CA PHE A 270 6.34 7.73 6.58
C PHE A 270 7.71 7.04 6.51
N SER A 271 8.70 7.64 5.82
CA SER A 271 9.99 7.00 5.60
C SER A 271 11.20 7.89 5.88
N GLY A 272 11.02 9.13 6.33
CA GLY A 272 12.11 10.09 6.58
C GLY A 272 13.02 10.37 5.38
N ARG A 273 12.61 10.00 4.15
CA ARG A 273 13.43 10.14 2.95
C ARG A 273 13.32 11.55 2.40
N ALA A 274 14.41 12.07 1.84
CA ALA A 274 14.50 13.40 1.21
C ALA A 274 13.47 13.65 0.08
N THR A 275 12.77 12.62 -0.39
CA THR A 275 11.68 12.76 -1.36
C THR A 275 10.43 13.44 -0.79
N LYS A 276 10.22 13.39 0.53
CA LYS A 276 9.08 14.05 1.22
C LYS A 276 9.28 15.57 1.29
N THR A 277 8.24 16.37 1.06
CA THR A 277 8.36 17.84 1.01
C THR A 277 8.79 18.42 2.36
N ILE A 278 8.26 17.91 3.47
CA ILE A 278 8.70 18.32 4.81
C ILE A 278 10.20 18.11 5.04
N GLN A 279 10.86 17.20 4.31
CA GLN A 279 12.31 16.99 4.36
C GLN A 279 13.12 17.96 3.50
N LYS A 280 12.45 18.73 2.62
CA LYS A 280 13.07 19.66 1.67
C LYS A 280 12.99 21.11 2.13
N ILE A 281 12.00 21.45 2.95
CA ILE A 281 11.83 22.80 3.48
C ILE A 281 12.85 23.10 4.59
N SER A 282 13.15 24.38 4.79
CA SER A 282 13.91 24.86 5.95
C SER A 282 13.05 24.83 7.22
N LEU A 283 13.71 24.90 8.38
CA LEU A 283 13.05 25.07 9.66
C LEU A 283 12.31 26.40 9.74
N SER A 284 12.87 27.47 9.17
CA SER A 284 12.20 28.77 9.09
C SER A 284 10.89 28.69 8.31
N ARG A 285 10.85 27.93 7.21
CA ARG A 285 9.62 27.75 6.43
C ARG A 285 8.60 26.91 7.17
N LEU A 286 9.04 25.95 7.99
CA LEU A 286 8.14 25.20 8.86
C LEU A 286 7.56 26.07 9.97
N GLU A 287 8.36 26.97 10.53
CA GLU A 287 7.92 27.97 11.51
C GLU A 287 6.88 28.92 10.90
N GLU A 288 7.13 29.48 9.71
CA GLU A 288 6.16 30.28 8.97
C GLU A 288 4.82 29.53 8.79
N VAL A 289 4.87 28.26 8.39
CA VAL A 289 3.68 27.41 8.25
C VAL A 289 2.91 27.24 9.58
N ILE A 290 3.61 27.14 10.71
CA ILE A 290 2.99 27.01 12.03
C ILE A 290 2.34 28.33 12.45
N GLU A 291 2.99 29.47 12.19
CA GLU A 291 2.42 30.79 12.47
C GLU A 291 1.20 31.07 11.58
N ASP A 292 1.28 30.76 10.28
CA ASP A 292 0.14 30.88 9.34
C ASP A 292 -1.07 30.07 9.85
N LEU A 293 -0.85 28.86 10.37
CA LEU A 293 -1.92 28.04 10.96
C LEU A 293 -2.51 28.66 12.23
N LYS A 294 -1.69 29.28 13.08
CA LYS A 294 -2.18 29.96 14.30
C LYS A 294 -3.00 31.19 13.94
N GLU A 295 -2.53 32.00 12.98
CA GLU A 295 -3.26 33.17 12.47
C GLU A 295 -4.62 32.76 11.89
N TYR A 296 -4.66 31.69 11.10
CA TYR A 296 -5.90 31.14 10.55
C TYR A 296 -6.93 30.77 11.63
N VAL A 297 -6.50 30.14 12.73
CA VAL A 297 -7.42 29.76 13.83
C VAL A 297 -7.92 30.96 14.64
N ILE A 298 -7.13 32.05 14.69
CA ILE A 298 -7.50 33.28 15.40
C ILE A 298 -8.48 34.13 14.59
N ASP A 299 -8.50 33.99 13.25
CA ASP A 299 -9.45 34.71 12.42
C ASP A 299 -10.89 34.30 12.73
N THR A 300 -11.66 35.25 13.26
CA THR A 300 -13.06 35.07 13.64
C THR A 300 -14.03 34.89 12.47
N GLN A 301 -13.56 35.05 11.22
CA GLN A 301 -14.40 34.92 10.02
C GLN A 301 -14.41 33.51 9.41
N THR A 302 -13.59 32.58 9.91
CA THR A 302 -13.49 31.22 9.40
C THR A 302 -14.11 30.21 10.37
N ASP A 303 -14.94 29.31 9.85
CA ASP A 303 -15.39 28.12 10.59
C ASP A 303 -14.19 27.18 10.74
N ASN A 304 -13.46 27.33 11.84
CA ASN A 304 -12.21 26.63 12.07
C ASN A 304 -12.46 25.17 12.48
N LEU A 305 -11.86 24.24 11.74
CA LEU A 305 -12.00 22.79 11.99
C LEU A 305 -11.09 22.27 13.12
N PHE A 306 -10.16 23.09 13.60
CA PHE A 306 -9.17 22.74 14.61
C PHE A 306 -8.85 23.95 15.50
N THR A 307 -8.30 23.70 16.68
CA THR A 307 -7.97 24.71 17.68
C THR A 307 -6.47 24.96 17.82
N LEU A 308 -6.10 26.05 18.50
CA LEU A 308 -4.70 26.45 18.69
C LEU A 308 -3.86 25.38 19.41
N ASP A 309 -4.47 24.65 20.34
CA ASP A 309 -3.81 23.57 21.09
C ASP A 309 -3.60 22.29 20.27
N GLU A 310 -4.21 22.18 19.08
CA GLU A 310 -3.95 21.10 18.13
C GLU A 310 -2.78 21.43 17.18
N ILE A 311 -2.25 22.66 17.21
CA ILE A 311 -1.12 23.05 16.35
C ILE A 311 0.20 22.66 17.04
N PRO A 312 1.07 21.87 16.38
CA PRO A 312 2.38 21.55 16.92
C PRO A 312 3.22 22.80 17.22
N ARG A 313 4.06 22.73 18.25
CA ARG A 313 4.97 23.82 18.62
C ARG A 313 6.34 23.61 18.01
N ILE A 314 7.05 24.71 17.76
CA ILE A 314 8.39 24.68 17.18
C ILE A 314 9.35 25.54 18.03
N ASP A 315 10.54 25.02 18.28
CA ASP A 315 11.68 25.74 18.83
C ASP A 315 12.78 25.75 17.76
N PRO A 316 12.89 26.84 16.98
CA PRO A 316 13.92 26.99 15.96
C PRO A 316 15.35 27.00 16.52
N ILE A 317 15.52 27.46 17.76
CA ILE A 317 16.83 27.58 18.42
C ILE A 317 17.35 26.18 18.78
N GLN A 318 16.51 25.35 19.39
CA GLN A 318 16.85 23.96 19.71
C GLN A 318 16.68 23.00 18.53
N LYS A 319 16.13 23.47 17.40
CA LYS A 319 15.75 22.66 16.24
C LYS A 319 14.82 21.51 16.60
N LYS A 320 13.81 21.79 17.40
CA LYS A 320 12.82 20.82 17.86
C LYS A 320 11.41 21.20 17.45
N MET A 321 10.62 20.19 17.15
CA MET A 321 9.18 20.27 17.01
C MET A 321 8.53 19.43 18.11
N TYR A 322 7.60 20.02 18.84
CA TYR A 322 6.90 19.39 19.94
C TYR A 322 5.50 18.98 19.47
N VAL A 323 5.17 17.71 19.67
CA VAL A 323 3.90 17.11 19.28
C VAL A 323 3.34 16.38 20.50
N ASP A 324 2.03 16.45 20.70
CA ASP A 324 1.28 15.75 21.74
C ASP A 324 0.08 15.02 21.11
N GLU A 325 -0.76 14.39 21.94
CA GLU A 325 -1.94 13.69 21.45
C GLU A 325 -2.92 14.58 20.67
N ARG A 326 -3.01 15.87 20.99
CA ARG A 326 -3.96 16.79 20.34
C ARG A 326 -3.50 17.17 18.95
N SER A 327 -2.20 17.27 18.77
CA SER A 327 -1.59 17.78 17.54
C SER A 327 -1.26 16.71 16.48
N VAL A 328 -1.61 15.44 16.72
CA VAL A 328 -1.31 14.32 15.81
C VAL A 328 -1.90 14.49 14.41
N LYS A 329 -3.12 15.04 14.29
CA LYS A 329 -3.80 15.23 13.00
C LYS A 329 -3.07 16.27 12.14
N ILE A 330 -2.73 17.40 12.73
CA ILE A 330 -2.00 18.48 12.05
C ILE A 330 -0.58 18.00 11.71
N PHE A 331 0.10 17.34 12.64
CA PHE A 331 1.43 16.79 12.38
C PHE A 331 1.41 15.76 11.23
N ALA A 332 0.43 14.86 11.19
CA ALA A 332 0.27 13.91 10.09
C ALA A 332 0.07 14.62 8.74
N ALA A 333 -0.75 15.66 8.69
CA ALA A 333 -0.97 16.44 7.48
C ALA A 333 0.31 17.16 7.01
N MET A 334 1.18 17.58 7.93
CA MET A 334 2.53 18.06 7.60
C MET A 334 3.42 16.93 7.04
N LEU A 335 3.38 15.73 7.62
CA LEU A 335 4.13 14.56 7.12
C LEU A 335 3.70 14.14 5.70
N ASN A 336 2.40 14.24 5.40
CA ASN A 336 1.85 13.94 4.08
C ASN A 336 2.02 15.10 3.07
N ASN A 337 2.48 16.27 3.53
CA ASN A 337 2.67 17.49 2.75
C ASN A 337 1.36 18.14 2.26
N GLU A 338 0.23 17.77 2.83
CA GLU A 338 -1.08 18.31 2.46
C GLU A 338 -1.23 19.76 2.95
N ILE A 339 -0.68 20.09 4.13
CA ILE A 339 -0.67 21.47 4.66
C ILE A 339 0.27 22.38 3.86
N ILE A 340 1.48 21.92 3.54
CA ILE A 340 2.52 22.75 2.90
C ILE A 340 2.11 23.14 1.47
N GLN A 341 1.46 22.24 0.73
CA GLN A 341 0.95 22.54 -0.62
C GLN A 341 -0.28 23.44 -0.57
N LYS A 342 -1.20 23.20 0.36
CA LYS A 342 -2.44 23.96 0.50
C LYS A 342 -2.25 25.39 1.03
N LEU A 343 -1.21 25.64 1.85
CA LEU A 343 -0.80 26.98 2.28
C LEU A 343 -0.21 27.83 1.14
N LEU A 344 0.38 27.21 0.11
CA LEU A 344 0.84 27.93 -1.08
C LEU A 344 -0.32 28.33 -2.01
N ASP A 345 -1.44 27.60 -1.94
CA ASP A 345 -2.61 27.77 -2.80
C ASP A 345 -3.80 28.48 -2.10
N GLY A 346 -3.69 28.80 -0.80
CA GLY A 346 -4.68 29.58 -0.03
C GLY A 346 -5.93 28.81 0.45
N THR A 347 -5.94 27.48 0.38
CA THR A 347 -7.08 26.62 0.80
C THR A 347 -6.65 25.66 1.90
N ILE A 348 -6.63 26.09 3.16
CA ILE A 348 -6.22 25.24 4.29
C ILE A 348 -7.35 24.26 4.65
N GLU A 349 -7.38 23.11 3.98
CA GLU A 349 -8.21 21.97 4.37
C GLU A 349 -7.32 20.86 4.94
N ILE A 350 -7.40 20.62 6.25
CA ILE A 350 -6.71 19.50 6.92
C ILE A 350 -7.61 18.25 6.83
N PRO A 351 -7.22 17.20 6.10
CA PRO A 351 -8.12 16.10 5.71
C PRO A 351 -8.54 15.14 6.83
N TYR A 352 -8.06 15.35 8.06
CA TYR A 352 -8.34 14.47 9.20
C TYR A 352 -9.43 14.97 10.16
N TYR A 353 -10.02 16.13 9.86
CA TYR A 353 -11.12 16.73 10.62
C TYR A 353 -12.49 16.58 9.96
N GLN A 354 -12.54 16.11 8.71
CA GLN A 354 -13.78 15.80 8.03
C GLN A 354 -14.21 14.37 8.41
N GLU A 355 -15.41 14.23 8.98
CA GLU A 355 -16.06 12.92 9.16
C GLU A 355 -16.31 12.29 7.78
N ILE A 356 -16.03 10.99 7.64
CA ILE A 356 -16.37 10.19 6.44
C ILE A 356 -17.81 9.72 6.56
#